data_AF-A0A966GSF7-F1
#
_entry.id   AF-A0A966GSF7-F1
#
_cell.length_a   1.000
_cell.length_b   1.000
_cell.length_c   1.000
_cell.angle_alpha   90.00
_cell.angle_beta   90.00
_cell.angle_gamma   90.00
#
_symmetry.space_group_name_H-M   'P 1'
#
loop_
_entity.id
_entity.type
_entity.pdbx_description
1 polymer ?
#
loop_
_entity_poly.entity_id
_entity_poly.type
_entity_poly.pdbx_seq_one_letter_code
_entity_poly.pdbx_strand_id
1 'polypeptide(L)'
;MRILFILSILVFAATLHAQSVNTSLTIGESSRLQLELSQPHVVNLYKQFRENKYPILFRFSATDIKPDAAGQVVVRYHFETSLLYNGKKVAASSRAPMPFFPGDMFMPIETTDIISMLATREDKTKGLPSGKYQLVLTARPVDFKGEAVNAQFAFSIP
;
A
#
# COMPACT_ATOMS: atom_id res chain seq x y z
N MET A 1 -39.25 27.43 28.91
CA MET A 1 -37.78 27.50 28.66
C MET A 1 -37.07 26.16 28.54
N ARG A 2 -37.48 25.07 29.23
CA ARG A 2 -36.81 23.76 29.14
C ARG A 2 -36.95 23.05 27.78
N ILE A 3 -38.09 23.18 27.10
CA ILE A 3 -38.34 22.56 25.78
C ILE A 3 -37.52 23.24 24.67
N LEU A 4 -37.25 24.54 24.78
CA LEU A 4 -36.47 25.30 23.81
C LEU A 4 -34.99 24.88 23.78
N PHE A 5 -34.43 24.43 24.91
CA PHE A 5 -33.06 23.94 25.01
C PHE A 5 -32.89 22.50 24.48
N ILE A 6 -33.95 21.68 24.51
CA ILE A 6 -33.93 20.32 23.97
C ILE A 6 -34.02 20.36 22.44
N LEU A 7 -34.80 21.29 21.89
CA LEU A 7 -34.90 21.46 20.43
C LEU A 7 -33.59 21.95 19.79
N SER A 8 -32.81 22.80 20.48
CA SER A 8 -31.52 23.30 19.97
C SER A 8 -30.40 22.26 20.00
N ILE A 9 -30.46 21.25 20.87
CA ILE A 9 -29.51 20.12 20.87
C ILE A 9 -29.84 19.13 19.74
N LEU A 10 -31.12 18.96 19.39
CA LEU A 10 -31.53 18.04 18.32
C LEU A 10 -31.14 18.55 16.91
N VAL A 11 -31.07 19.86 16.72
CA VAL A 11 -30.69 20.47 15.43
C VAL A 11 -29.18 20.37 15.17
N PHE A 12 -28.34 20.22 16.21
CA PHE A 12 -26.89 20.08 16.05
C PHE A 12 -26.43 18.65 15.75
N ALA A 13 -27.31 17.65 15.91
CA ALA A 13 -27.05 16.25 15.55
C ALA A 13 -27.22 15.96 14.05
N ALA A 14 -27.69 16.94 13.27
CA ALA A 14 -27.82 16.79 11.83
C ALA A 14 -26.47 17.01 11.14
N THR A 15 -25.86 15.90 10.72
CA THR A 15 -24.99 15.77 9.53
C THR A 15 -23.51 16.16 9.64
N LEU A 16 -22.78 15.58 10.60
CA LEU A 16 -21.36 15.29 10.37
C LEU A 16 -21.23 14.08 9.43
N HIS A 17 -21.42 14.30 8.12
CA HIS A 17 -21.00 13.33 7.10
C HIS A 17 -19.47 13.38 7.00
N ALA A 18 -18.80 12.51 7.75
CA ALA A 18 -17.35 12.45 7.74
C ALA A 18 -16.88 11.83 6.41
N GLN A 19 -16.24 12.65 5.58
CA GLN A 19 -15.52 12.15 4.40
C GLN A 19 -14.55 11.06 4.85
N SER A 20 -14.62 9.90 4.21
CA SER A 20 -13.80 8.76 4.58
C SER A 20 -13.31 8.02 3.37
N VAL A 21 -12.10 7.47 3.51
CA VAL A 21 -11.45 6.61 2.53
C VAL A 21 -11.13 5.30 3.21
N ASN A 22 -11.71 4.21 2.74
CA ASN A 22 -11.38 2.87 3.19
C ASN A 22 -10.43 2.23 2.19
N THR A 23 -9.23 1.87 2.64
CA THR A 23 -8.16 1.36 1.77
C THR A 23 -7.82 -0.07 2.15
N SER A 24 -7.52 -0.91 1.17
CA SER A 24 -6.87 -2.21 1.37
C SER A 24 -5.69 -2.37 0.41
N LEU A 25 -4.66 -3.06 0.89
CA LEU A 25 -3.47 -3.37 0.11
C LEU A 25 -3.03 -4.79 0.46
N THR A 26 -2.82 -5.61 -0.55
CA THR A 26 -2.45 -7.04 -0.39
C THR A 26 -1.37 -7.44 -1.39
N ILE A 27 -0.61 -8.49 -1.04
CA ILE A 27 0.32 -9.18 -1.91
C ILE A 27 -0.05 -10.67 -1.87
N GLY A 28 -0.49 -11.22 -3.00
CA GLY A 28 -1.21 -12.50 -3.02
C GLY A 28 -2.62 -12.33 -2.45
N GLU A 29 -3.00 -13.20 -1.52
CA GLU A 29 -4.33 -13.17 -0.88
C GLU A 29 -4.32 -12.46 0.49
N SER A 30 -3.18 -11.94 0.94
CA SER A 30 -2.98 -11.45 2.30
C SER A 30 -2.22 -10.11 2.35
N SER A 31 -2.37 -9.37 3.45
CA SER A 31 -1.50 -8.23 3.77
C SER A 31 -0.10 -8.67 4.24
N ARG A 32 0.10 -9.97 4.51
CA ARG A 32 1.40 -10.56 4.84
C ARG A 32 1.58 -11.88 4.12
N LEU A 33 2.58 -11.92 3.25
CA LEU A 33 3.03 -13.10 2.53
C LEU A 33 4.42 -13.52 3.03
N GLN A 34 4.61 -14.80 3.31
CA GLN A 34 5.90 -15.39 3.66
C GLN A 34 6.26 -16.47 2.64
N LEU A 35 7.44 -16.35 2.02
CA LEU A 35 7.93 -17.32 1.05
C LEU A 35 9.26 -17.93 1.48
N GLU A 36 9.49 -19.14 0.98
CA GLU A 36 10.80 -19.74 0.93
C GLU A 36 11.35 -19.56 -0.49
N LEU A 37 12.33 -18.67 -0.65
CA LEU A 37 13.02 -18.54 -1.94
C LEU A 37 14.15 -19.56 -1.98
N SER A 38 13.99 -20.59 -2.79
CA SER A 38 15.01 -21.61 -3.03
C SER A 38 16.16 -21.10 -3.91
N GLN A 39 16.00 -19.96 -4.58
CA GLN A 39 16.99 -19.38 -5.47
C GLN A 39 17.34 -17.95 -5.03
N PRO A 40 18.63 -17.61 -4.87
CA PRO A 40 19.05 -16.34 -4.29
C PRO A 40 18.99 -15.16 -5.27
N HIS A 41 18.60 -15.38 -6.53
CA HIS A 41 18.63 -14.33 -7.55
C HIS A 41 17.34 -13.51 -7.67
N VAL A 42 17.49 -12.19 -7.74
CA VAL A 42 16.36 -11.24 -7.75
C VAL A 42 15.49 -11.42 -8.99
N VAL A 43 16.10 -11.78 -10.13
CA VAL A 43 15.37 -12.04 -11.38
C VAL A 43 14.32 -13.15 -11.25
N ASN A 44 14.56 -14.15 -10.39
CA ASN A 44 13.61 -15.23 -10.17
C ASN A 44 12.38 -14.74 -9.40
N LEU A 45 12.59 -13.91 -8.38
CA LEU A 45 11.50 -13.26 -7.66
C LEU A 45 10.71 -12.34 -8.60
N TYR A 46 11.41 -11.54 -9.41
CA TYR A 46 10.78 -10.67 -10.40
C TYR A 46 9.90 -11.47 -11.37
N LYS A 47 10.41 -12.59 -11.89
CA LYS A 47 9.65 -13.51 -12.76
C LYS A 47 8.37 -14.00 -12.08
N GLN A 48 8.41 -14.39 -10.81
CA GLN A 48 7.22 -14.86 -10.08
C GLN A 48 6.13 -13.78 -9.96
N PHE A 49 6.53 -12.52 -9.72
CA PHE A 49 5.58 -11.40 -9.76
C PHE A 49 5.02 -11.13 -11.16
N ARG A 50 5.87 -11.17 -12.20
CA ARG A 50 5.45 -11.02 -13.60
C ARG A 50 4.47 -12.09 -14.06
N GLU A 51 4.64 -13.31 -13.57
CA GLU A 51 3.74 -14.45 -13.79
C GLU A 51 2.49 -14.40 -12.91
N ASN A 52 2.27 -13.30 -12.20
CA ASN A 52 1.11 -13.05 -11.35
C ASN A 52 0.91 -14.09 -10.24
N LYS A 53 2.00 -14.70 -9.74
CA LYS A 53 1.93 -15.63 -8.59
C LYS A 53 1.61 -14.92 -7.29
N TYR A 54 1.99 -13.64 -7.19
CA TYR A 54 1.77 -12.79 -6.02
C TYR A 54 1.21 -11.44 -6.47
N PRO A 55 -0.06 -11.39 -6.92
CA PRO A 55 -0.69 -10.14 -7.36
C PRO A 55 -0.61 -9.10 -6.25
N ILE A 56 -0.21 -7.88 -6.58
CA ILE A 56 -0.31 -6.75 -5.66
C ILE A 56 -1.63 -6.06 -5.95
N LEU A 57 -2.52 -6.04 -4.97
CA LEU A 57 -3.87 -5.53 -5.15
C LEU A 57 -4.16 -4.41 -4.18
N PHE A 58 -4.35 -3.23 -4.76
CA PHE A 58 -4.73 -2.00 -4.09
C PHE A 58 -6.21 -1.76 -4.36
N ARG A 59 -6.99 -1.54 -3.31
CA ARG A 59 -8.41 -1.20 -3.43
C ARG A 59 -8.74 -0.07 -2.50
N PHE A 60 -9.62 0.83 -2.93
CA PHE A 60 -10.23 1.75 -1.99
C PHE A 60 -11.64 2.15 -2.40
N SER A 61 -12.42 2.50 -1.39
CA SER A 61 -13.71 3.16 -1.55
C SER A 61 -13.68 4.55 -0.89
N ALA A 62 -14.49 5.45 -1.44
CA ALA A 62 -14.60 6.83 -0.99
C ALA A 62 -16.07 7.12 -0.65
N THR A 63 -16.31 7.69 0.52
CA THR A 63 -17.65 8.10 0.96
C THR A 63 -17.64 9.61 1.22
N ASP A 64 -18.66 10.30 0.72
CA ASP A 64 -18.89 11.74 0.87
C ASP A 64 -17.76 12.66 0.34
N ILE A 65 -16.89 12.13 -0.54
CA ILE A 65 -15.88 12.92 -1.24
C ILE A 65 -16.52 13.65 -2.41
N LYS A 66 -16.37 14.98 -2.43
CA LYS A 66 -16.88 15.81 -3.52
C LYS A 66 -16.17 15.47 -4.84
N PRO A 67 -16.91 15.31 -5.94
CA PRO A 67 -16.29 15.17 -7.25
C PRO A 67 -15.53 16.42 -7.66
N ASP A 68 -14.55 16.26 -8.55
CA ASP A 68 -13.85 17.36 -9.20
C ASP A 68 -14.73 18.08 -10.24
N ALA A 69 -14.15 19.06 -10.95
CA ALA A 69 -14.86 19.82 -11.98
C ALA A 69 -15.37 18.96 -13.16
N ALA A 70 -14.82 17.77 -13.36
CA ALA A 70 -15.25 16.80 -14.37
C ALA A 70 -16.28 15.79 -13.83
N GLY A 71 -16.70 15.94 -12.56
CA GLY A 71 -17.65 15.04 -11.92
C GLY A 71 -17.01 13.72 -11.43
N GLN A 72 -15.69 13.65 -11.30
CA GLN A 72 -14.98 12.44 -10.88
C GLN A 72 -14.58 12.49 -9.41
N VAL A 73 -14.79 11.38 -8.69
CA VAL A 73 -14.25 11.22 -7.33
C VAL A 73 -12.80 10.76 -7.44
N VAL A 74 -11.87 11.61 -6.99
CA VAL A 74 -10.43 11.36 -7.06
C VAL A 74 -9.82 11.45 -5.67
N VAL A 75 -9.01 10.45 -5.32
CA VAL A 75 -8.21 10.45 -4.08
C VAL A 75 -6.75 10.34 -4.44
N ARG A 76 -5.91 11.17 -3.82
CA ARG A 76 -4.46 11.09 -4.01
C ARG A 76 -3.86 10.13 -3.00
N TYR A 77 -2.93 9.29 -3.43
CA TYR A 77 -2.21 8.37 -2.57
C TYR A 77 -0.71 8.57 -2.64
N HIS A 78 -0.08 8.58 -1.47
CA HIS A 78 1.35 8.45 -1.29
C HIS A 78 1.71 6.96 -1.15
N PHE A 79 2.63 6.48 -1.99
CA PHE A 79 3.15 5.12 -1.91
C PHE A 79 4.61 5.13 -1.49
N GLU A 80 4.90 4.36 -0.44
CA GLU A 80 6.25 4.16 0.08
C GLU A 80 6.61 2.68 -0.04
N THR A 81 7.86 2.40 -0.42
CA THR A 81 8.42 1.04 -0.34
C THR A 81 9.61 1.03 0.61
N SER A 82 9.71 -0.02 1.43
CA SER A 82 10.83 -0.21 2.35
C SER A 82 11.35 -1.64 2.25
N LEU A 83 12.67 -1.77 2.25
CA LEU A 83 13.37 -3.04 2.35
C LEU A 83 14.04 -3.13 3.72
N LEU A 84 13.70 -4.18 4.46
CA LEU A 84 14.33 -4.55 5.72
C LEU A 84 15.17 -5.82 5.48
N TYR A 85 16.38 -5.82 6.04
CA TYR A 85 17.29 -6.95 6.05
C TYR A 85 17.69 -7.24 7.50
N ASN A 86 17.43 -8.46 7.96
CA ASN A 86 17.60 -8.88 9.35
C ASN A 86 16.93 -7.92 10.34
N GLY A 87 15.72 -7.46 10.02
CA GLY A 87 14.93 -6.53 10.83
C GLY A 87 15.37 -5.06 10.75
N LYS A 88 16.48 -4.74 10.09
CA LYS A 88 16.95 -3.36 9.90
C LYS A 88 16.52 -2.83 8.53
N LYS A 89 15.91 -1.64 8.49
CA LYS A 89 15.62 -0.93 7.24
C LYS A 89 16.94 -0.60 6.51
N VAL A 90 17.12 -1.13 5.31
CA VAL A 90 18.34 -0.97 4.48
C VAL A 90 18.12 -0.16 3.21
N ALA A 91 16.87 -0.05 2.75
CA ALA A 91 16.49 0.84 1.66
C ALA A 91 15.04 1.31 1.81
N ALA A 92 14.74 2.45 1.22
CA ALA A 92 13.36 2.91 1.01
C ALA A 92 13.28 3.88 -0.15
N SER A 93 12.09 3.98 -0.71
CA SER A 93 11.72 4.95 -1.71
C SER A 93 10.32 5.46 -1.41
N SER A 94 10.04 6.64 -1.93
CA SER A 94 8.71 7.19 -1.92
C SER A 94 8.40 7.82 -3.27
N ARG A 95 7.15 7.71 -3.67
CA ARG A 95 6.64 8.33 -4.91
C ARG A 95 5.74 9.49 -4.56
N ALA A 96 5.83 10.57 -5.33
CA ALA A 96 4.97 11.74 -5.16
C ALA A 96 3.48 11.32 -5.21
N PRO A 97 2.58 11.98 -4.46
CA PRO A 97 1.20 11.53 -4.42
C PRO A 97 0.50 11.61 -5.78
N MET A 98 -0.04 10.47 -6.23
CA MET A 98 -0.72 10.31 -7.51
C MET A 98 -2.24 10.18 -7.34
N PRO A 99 -3.05 10.67 -8.29
CA PRO A 99 -4.50 10.56 -8.25
C PRO A 99 -4.96 9.14 -8.63
N PHE A 100 -5.99 8.65 -7.94
CA PHE A 100 -6.64 7.39 -8.22
C PHE A 100 -8.16 7.53 -8.16
N PHE A 101 -8.86 6.68 -8.91
CA PHE A 101 -10.30 6.50 -8.83
C PHE A 101 -10.64 5.35 -7.87
N PRO A 102 -11.72 5.46 -7.07
CA PRO A 102 -12.19 4.36 -6.25
C PRO A 102 -12.42 3.07 -7.06
N GLY A 103 -12.09 1.93 -6.46
CA GLY A 103 -12.21 0.62 -7.10
C GLY A 103 -11.01 -0.29 -6.86
N ASP A 104 -10.93 -1.32 -7.67
CA ASP A 104 -9.92 -2.38 -7.59
C ASP A 104 -8.81 -2.16 -8.60
N MET A 105 -7.56 -2.24 -8.15
CA MET A 105 -6.37 -2.00 -8.97
C MET A 105 -5.29 -3.03 -8.74
N PHE A 106 -4.96 -3.78 -9.80
CA PHE A 106 -3.75 -4.57 -9.85
C PHE A 106 -2.55 -3.66 -10.08
N MET A 107 -1.57 -3.73 -9.18
CA MET A 107 -0.33 -2.98 -9.28
C MET A 107 0.77 -3.93 -9.78
N PRO A 108 1.33 -3.69 -10.97
CA PRO A 108 2.54 -4.38 -11.41
C PRO A 108 3.68 -4.18 -10.41
N ILE A 109 4.56 -5.17 -10.22
CA ILE A 109 5.70 -5.05 -9.30
C ILE A 109 6.62 -3.87 -9.68
N GLU A 110 6.63 -3.46 -10.95
CA GLU A 110 7.38 -2.33 -11.52
C GLU A 110 6.87 -0.97 -11.07
N THR A 111 5.62 -0.88 -10.59
CA THR A 111 5.13 0.35 -9.96
C THR A 111 5.70 0.54 -8.56
N THR A 112 6.44 -0.45 -8.06
CA THR A 112 7.21 -0.42 -6.82
C THR A 112 8.71 -0.38 -7.11
N ASP A 113 9.51 -0.03 -6.12
CA ASP A 113 10.99 -0.04 -6.23
C ASP A 113 11.61 -1.29 -5.55
N ILE A 114 10.79 -2.30 -5.26
CA ILE A 114 11.21 -3.52 -4.55
C ILE A 114 12.32 -4.27 -5.29
N ILE A 115 12.13 -4.49 -6.60
CA ILE A 115 13.07 -5.26 -7.41
C ILE A 115 14.40 -4.52 -7.56
N SER A 116 14.37 -3.20 -7.79
CA SER A 116 15.58 -2.39 -7.89
C SER A 116 16.33 -2.32 -6.55
N MET A 117 15.61 -2.17 -5.42
CA MET A 117 16.22 -2.23 -4.08
C MET A 117 16.92 -3.56 -3.81
N LEU A 118 16.30 -4.68 -4.16
CA LEU A 118 16.93 -5.99 -4.01
C LEU A 118 18.15 -6.14 -4.94
N ALA A 119 18.04 -5.70 -6.19
CA ALA A 119 19.12 -5.79 -7.18
C ALA A 119 20.39 -5.02 -6.75
N THR A 120 20.26 -3.90 -6.03
CA THR A 120 21.43 -3.18 -5.49
C THR A 120 22.21 -3.95 -4.43
N ARG A 121 21.61 -4.99 -3.84
CA ARG A 121 22.24 -5.86 -2.84
C ARG A 121 22.69 -7.20 -3.42
N GLU A 122 22.30 -7.50 -4.65
CA GLU A 122 22.59 -8.77 -5.30
C GLU A 122 24.03 -8.79 -5.80
N ASP A 123 24.76 -9.85 -5.44
CA ASP A 123 25.98 -10.21 -6.14
C ASP A 123 25.62 -11.00 -7.40
N LYS A 124 26.20 -10.66 -8.55
CA LYS A 124 25.86 -11.29 -9.84
C LYS A 124 26.12 -12.80 -9.86
N THR A 125 27.07 -13.29 -9.07
CA THR A 125 27.47 -14.70 -9.05
C THR A 125 26.88 -15.47 -7.88
N LYS A 126 26.68 -14.81 -6.74
CA LYS A 126 26.20 -15.45 -5.49
C LYS A 126 24.72 -15.19 -5.21
N GLY A 127 24.12 -14.22 -5.88
CA GLY A 127 22.77 -13.76 -5.59
C GLY A 127 22.70 -12.83 -4.38
N LEU A 128 21.52 -12.76 -3.77
CA LEU A 128 21.28 -12.03 -2.54
C LEU A 128 22.06 -12.65 -1.37
N PRO A 129 22.63 -11.84 -0.47
CA PRO A 129 23.23 -12.32 0.77
C PRO A 129 22.27 -13.16 1.61
N SER A 130 22.77 -14.15 2.33
CA SER A 130 21.98 -14.94 3.27
C SER A 130 21.37 -14.06 4.36
N GLY A 131 20.17 -14.41 4.82
CA GLY A 131 19.45 -13.67 5.85
C GLY A 131 17.96 -13.47 5.56
N LYS A 132 17.31 -12.70 6.42
CA LYS A 132 15.87 -12.45 6.39
C LYS A 132 15.58 -11.13 5.68
N TYR A 133 14.75 -11.19 4.66
CA TYR A 133 14.29 -10.03 3.90
C TYR A 133 12.82 -9.78 4.19
N GLN A 134 12.46 -8.51 4.34
CA GLN A 134 11.07 -8.09 4.45
C GLN A 134 10.88 -6.82 3.64
N LEU A 135 9.91 -6.88 2.75
CA LEU A 135 9.50 -5.82 1.85
C LEU A 135 8.17 -5.30 2.33
N VAL A 136 8.08 -3.99 2.50
CA VAL A 136 6.88 -3.32 2.99
C VAL A 136 6.46 -2.31 1.95
N LEU A 137 5.25 -2.47 1.43
CA LEU A 137 4.57 -1.51 0.58
C LEU A 137 3.50 -0.81 1.43
N THR A 138 3.55 0.51 1.47
CA THR A 138 2.63 1.34 2.25
C THR A 138 1.86 2.26 1.32
N ALA A 139 0.54 2.32 1.51
CA ALA A 139 -0.33 3.27 0.82
C ALA A 139 -0.99 4.19 1.85
N ARG A 140 -0.89 5.50 1.64
CA ARG A 140 -1.51 6.51 2.52
C ARG A 140 -2.35 7.48 1.67
N PRO A 141 -3.66 7.64 1.94
CA PRO A 141 -4.44 8.68 1.29
C PRO A 141 -3.95 10.06 1.76
N VAL A 142 -3.95 11.03 0.85
CA VAL A 142 -3.56 12.42 1.10
C VAL A 142 -4.83 13.26 1.14
N ASP A 143 -4.86 14.29 2.00
CA ASP A 143 -5.98 15.24 2.14
C ASP A 143 -7.29 14.67 2.75
N PHE A 144 -7.33 13.37 3.06
CA PHE A 144 -8.49 12.72 3.68
C PHE A 144 -8.14 12.02 4.99
N LYS A 145 -9.14 11.87 5.88
CA LYS A 145 -9.02 10.99 7.05
C LYS A 145 -9.02 9.54 6.57
N GLY A 146 -7.85 8.91 6.58
CA GLY A 146 -7.67 7.49 6.29
C GLY A 146 -6.34 7.00 6.87
N GLU A 147 -6.32 5.75 7.33
CA GLU A 147 -5.10 5.16 7.88
C GLU A 147 -4.17 4.70 6.75
N ALA A 148 -2.87 4.75 7.01
CA ALA A 148 -1.90 4.13 6.12
C ALA A 148 -2.05 2.60 6.22
N VAL A 149 -2.21 1.94 5.08
CA VAL A 149 -2.29 0.49 5.01
C VAL A 149 -1.00 -0.09 4.46
N ASN A 150 -0.63 -1.26 4.95
CA ASN A 150 0.61 -1.93 4.59
C ASN A 150 0.34 -3.31 4.02
N ALA A 151 1.05 -3.67 2.97
CA ALA A 151 1.26 -5.05 2.58
C ALA A 151 2.73 -5.42 2.70
N GLN A 152 2.98 -6.64 3.16
CA GLN A 152 4.29 -7.14 3.49
C GLN A 152 4.57 -8.44 2.77
N PHE A 153 5.77 -8.53 2.24
CA PHE A 153 6.30 -9.73 1.63
C PHE A 153 7.64 -10.07 2.29
N ALA A 154 7.77 -11.26 2.88
CA ALA A 154 8.96 -11.67 3.60
C ALA A 154 9.51 -13.01 3.06
N PHE A 155 10.83 -13.14 3.03
CA PHE A 155 11.51 -14.38 2.66
C PHE A 155 12.87 -14.49 3.35
N SER A 156 13.44 -15.69 3.35
CA SER A 156 14.80 -15.92 3.83
C SER A 156 15.66 -16.51 2.72
N ILE A 157 16.92 -16.11 2.67
CA ILE A 157 17.98 -16.78 1.90
C ILE A 157 18.84 -17.56 2.91
N PRO A 158 19.03 -18.88 2.72
CA PRO A 158 19.82 -19.71 3.62
C PRO A 158 21.30 -19.31 3.66
#